data_AF-A0A7S8HAX6-F1
#
_entry.id   AF-A0A7S8HAX6-F1
#
_cell.length_a   1.000
_cell.length_b   1.000
_cell.length_c   1.000
_cell.angle_alpha   90.00
_cell.angle_beta   90.00
_cell.angle_gamma   90.00
#
_symmetry.space_group_name_H-M   'P 1'
#
loop_
_entity.id
_entity.type
_entity.pdbx_description
1 polymer ?
#
loop_
_entity_poly.entity_id
_entity_poly.type
_entity_poly.pdbx_seq_one_letter_code
_entity_poly.pdbx_strand_id
1 'polypeptide(L)'
;MRYWIGIAIVVLAAFVLVLMDNPGARFGLTNADFAALASRIALIVLIGGGVILAYRGRGRDAVRHAAMWLAFALVLLVLYSYRHDLAAIGDRVLGELIPGMPAISTAVRPDGGRERVVTIRAAIDGHFNVRARINGRTVDMVADTGASVVTLTYEDAMAAGIDPQTLFFSVPVSTANGRTEAAPVRLDSVSVGGIDVRNLRALVARPDSLFKSLLGMNYLRALASFEVSGDALVLRQ
;
A
#
# COMPACT_ATOMS: atom_id res chain seq x y z
N MET A 1 -12.50 3.67 -56.67
CA MET A 1 -12.24 2.43 -57.43
C MET A 1 -10.74 2.14 -57.71
N ARG A 2 -9.75 2.77 -57.04
CA ARG A 2 -8.30 2.60 -57.33
C ARG A 2 -7.46 2.00 -56.19
N TYR A 3 -8.08 1.60 -55.07
CA TYR A 3 -7.38 1.06 -53.90
C TYR A 3 -7.14 -0.47 -53.97
N TRP A 4 -7.90 -1.17 -54.82
CA TRP A 4 -7.75 -2.61 -55.03
C TRP A 4 -6.43 -3.00 -55.70
N ILE A 5 -5.84 -2.09 -56.49
CA ILE A 5 -4.58 -2.35 -57.22
C ILE A 5 -3.39 -2.43 -56.26
N GLY A 6 -3.34 -1.57 -55.24
CA GLY A 6 -2.26 -1.59 -54.24
C GLY A 6 -2.31 -2.82 -53.34
N ILE A 7 -3.50 -3.22 -52.91
CA ILE A 7 -3.71 -4.45 -52.14
C ILE A 7 -3.40 -5.68 -53.01
N ALA A 8 -3.81 -5.68 -54.28
CA ALA A 8 -3.51 -6.76 -55.22
C ALA A 8 -2.00 -6.93 -55.45
N ILE A 9 -1.22 -5.84 -55.51
CA ILE A 9 0.24 -5.91 -55.68
C ILE A 9 0.93 -6.49 -54.45
N VAL A 10 0.51 -6.10 -53.24
CA VAL A 10 1.08 -6.64 -51.98
C VAL A 10 0.71 -8.11 -51.79
N VAL A 11 -0.54 -8.47 -52.08
CA VAL A 11 -1.00 -9.87 -52.04
C VAL A 11 -0.29 -10.71 -53.09
N LEU A 12 -0.09 -10.19 -54.31
CA LEU A 12 0.66 -10.85 -55.37
C LEU A 12 2.14 -11.03 -55.01
N ALA A 13 2.79 -10.02 -54.41
CA ALA A 13 4.17 -10.10 -53.96
C ALA A 13 4.34 -11.13 -52.81
N ALA A 14 3.40 -11.16 -51.87
CA ALA A 14 3.37 -12.16 -50.80
C ALA A 14 3.10 -13.58 -51.35
N PHE A 15 2.22 -13.71 -52.35
CA PHE A 15 1.91 -14.97 -53.01
C PHE A 15 3.12 -15.50 -53.81
N VAL A 16 3.80 -14.65 -54.56
CA VAL A 16 5.03 -15.00 -55.30
C VAL A 16 6.15 -15.43 -54.33
N LEU A 17 6.26 -14.80 -53.15
CA LEU A 17 7.22 -15.17 -52.11
C LEU A 17 6.96 -16.54 -51.50
N VAL A 18 5.69 -16.94 -51.37
CA VAL A 18 5.28 -18.27 -50.87
C VAL A 18 5.50 -19.37 -51.91
N LEU A 19 5.46 -19.04 -53.20
CA LEU A 19 5.73 -19.97 -54.30
C LEU A 19 7.22 -20.25 -54.55
N MET A 20 8.13 -19.55 -53.85
CA MET A 20 9.57 -19.76 -53.99
C MET A 20 10.10 -20.82 -53.02
N ASP A 21 10.78 -21.83 -53.55
CA ASP A 21 11.38 -22.89 -52.74
C ASP A 21 12.68 -22.38 -52.06
N ASN A 22 12.77 -22.53 -50.74
CA ASN A 22 13.88 -22.07 -49.86
C ASN A 22 14.30 -20.59 -50.02
N PRO A 23 13.43 -19.63 -49.67
CA PRO A 23 13.70 -18.20 -49.87
C PRO A 23 14.77 -17.63 -48.91
N GLY A 24 14.94 -18.21 -47.72
CA GLY A 24 15.94 -17.74 -46.74
C GLY A 24 17.38 -17.96 -47.18
N ALA A 25 17.66 -19.08 -47.86
CA ALA A 25 19.01 -19.48 -48.25
C ALA A 25 19.68 -18.48 -49.23
N ARG A 26 18.90 -17.76 -50.04
CA ARG A 26 19.41 -16.75 -51.00
C ARG A 26 19.94 -15.48 -50.33
N PHE A 27 19.53 -15.24 -49.09
CA PHE A 27 19.95 -14.10 -48.29
C PHE A 27 20.84 -14.53 -47.10
N GLY A 28 21.28 -15.79 -47.07
CA GLY A 28 22.07 -16.34 -45.96
C GLY A 28 21.28 -16.44 -44.64
N LEU A 29 19.95 -16.43 -44.70
CA LEU A 29 19.06 -16.48 -43.54
C LEU A 29 18.44 -17.87 -43.41
N THR A 30 18.13 -18.27 -42.18
CA THR A 30 17.27 -19.44 -41.98
C THR A 30 15.85 -19.13 -42.49
N ASN A 31 15.12 -20.15 -42.94
CA ASN A 31 13.74 -19.95 -43.43
C ASN A 31 12.81 -19.36 -42.34
N ALA A 32 13.09 -19.64 -41.06
CA ALA A 32 12.35 -19.08 -39.92
C ALA A 32 12.64 -17.58 -39.73
N ASP A 33 13.91 -17.17 -39.79
CA ASP A 33 14.30 -15.76 -39.67
C ASP A 33 13.79 -14.94 -40.85
N PHE A 34 13.82 -15.52 -42.05
CA PHE A 34 13.28 -14.91 -43.25
C PHE A 34 11.77 -14.69 -43.14
N ALA A 35 11.02 -15.68 -42.67
CA ALA A 35 9.58 -15.55 -42.45
C ALA A 35 9.25 -14.50 -41.36
N ALA A 36 10.04 -14.44 -40.28
CA ALA A 36 9.88 -13.44 -39.23
C ALA A 36 10.18 -12.02 -39.74
N LEU A 37 11.21 -11.84 -40.57
CA LEU A 37 11.53 -10.56 -41.17
C LEU A 37 10.47 -10.12 -42.19
N ALA A 38 10.07 -11.03 -43.08
CA ALA A 38 9.05 -10.78 -44.09
C ALA A 38 7.71 -10.38 -43.46
N SER A 39 7.30 -11.07 -42.38
CA SER A 39 6.07 -10.74 -41.66
C SER A 39 6.12 -9.37 -40.97
N ARG A 40 7.25 -8.99 -40.36
CA ARG A 40 7.45 -7.65 -39.77
C ARG A 40 7.41 -6.55 -40.84
N ILE A 41 8.07 -6.77 -41.98
CA ILE A 41 8.04 -5.83 -43.11
C ILE A 41 6.63 -5.70 -43.68
N ALA A 42 5.92 -6.83 -43.86
CA ALA A 42 4.54 -6.84 -44.32
C ALA A 42 3.62 -6.05 -43.37
N LEU A 43 3.79 -6.20 -42.05
CA LEU A 43 3.05 -5.42 -41.05
C LEU A 43 3.35 -3.91 -41.14
N ILE A 44 4.62 -3.52 -41.28
CA ILE A 44 5.01 -2.12 -41.42
C ILE A 44 4.42 -1.52 -42.71
N VAL A 45 4.45 -2.25 -43.82
CA VAL A 45 3.88 -1.79 -45.09
C VAL A 45 2.36 -1.71 -45.03
N LEU A 46 1.69 -2.67 -44.37
CA LEU A 46 0.24 -2.69 -44.21
C LEU A 46 -0.23 -1.52 -43.33
N ILE A 47 0.40 -1.33 -42.17
CA ILE A 47 0.07 -0.26 -41.23
C ILE A 47 0.47 1.10 -41.82
N GLY A 48 1.70 1.24 -42.29
CA GLY A 48 2.22 2.47 -42.89
C GLY A 48 1.46 2.87 -44.15
N GLY A 49 1.16 1.91 -45.03
CA GLY A 49 0.34 2.11 -46.22
C GLY A 49 -1.10 2.49 -45.86
N GLY A 50 -1.70 1.84 -44.87
CA GLY A 50 -3.03 2.18 -44.35
C GLY A 50 -3.10 3.60 -43.78
N VAL A 51 -2.09 4.01 -43.02
CA VAL A 51 -1.97 5.38 -42.46
C VAL A 51 -1.78 6.40 -43.59
N ILE A 52 -0.85 6.18 -44.51
CA ILE A 52 -0.62 7.10 -45.64
C ILE A 52 -1.88 7.25 -46.50
N LEU A 53 -2.60 6.15 -46.76
CA LEU A 53 -3.85 6.17 -47.51
C LEU A 53 -5.00 6.84 -46.75
N ALA A 54 -5.10 6.62 -45.43
CA ALA A 54 -6.12 7.22 -44.57
C ALA A 54 -5.95 8.74 -44.42
N TYR A 55 -4.71 9.24 -44.49
CA TYR A 55 -4.40 10.66 -44.27
C TYR A 55 -4.01 11.43 -45.55
N ARG A 56 -4.03 10.80 -46.74
CA ARG A 56 -3.77 11.48 -48.01
C ARG A 56 -4.82 12.57 -48.26
N GLY A 57 -4.37 13.83 -48.32
CA GLY A 57 -5.23 15.01 -48.50
C GLY A 57 -5.84 15.59 -47.21
N ARG A 58 -5.62 14.93 -46.06
CA ARG A 58 -6.11 15.34 -44.73
C ARG A 58 -4.96 15.47 -43.72
N GLY A 59 -3.84 16.05 -44.14
CA GLY A 59 -2.66 16.22 -43.28
C GLY A 59 -2.96 16.99 -41.98
N ARG A 60 -3.91 17.93 -42.02
CA ARG A 60 -4.38 18.64 -40.83
C ARG A 60 -5.02 17.70 -39.80
N ASP A 61 -5.77 16.69 -40.23
CA ASP A 61 -6.40 15.73 -39.32
C ASP A 61 -5.37 14.74 -38.77
N ALA A 62 -4.37 14.36 -39.57
CA ALA A 62 -3.24 13.55 -39.10
C ALA A 62 -2.48 14.25 -37.96
N VAL A 63 -2.18 15.53 -38.14
CA VAL A 63 -1.52 16.36 -37.11
C VAL A 63 -2.39 16.50 -35.87
N ARG A 64 -3.71 16.69 -36.00
CA ARG A 64 -4.63 16.72 -34.86
C ARG A 64 -4.66 15.41 -34.08
N HIS A 65 -4.71 14.27 -34.78
CA HIS A 65 -4.71 12.96 -34.14
C HIS A 65 -3.37 12.68 -33.44
N ALA A 66 -2.25 13.02 -34.07
CA ALA A 66 -0.93 12.93 -33.46
C ALA A 66 -0.84 13.81 -32.20
N ALA A 67 -1.36 15.03 -32.24
CA ALA A 67 -1.40 15.92 -31.09
C ALA A 67 -2.28 15.38 -29.94
N MET A 68 -3.43 14.76 -30.25
CA MET A 68 -4.27 14.11 -29.24
C MET A 68 -3.59 12.90 -28.61
N TRP A 69 -2.94 12.04 -29.40
CA TRP A 69 -2.16 10.92 -28.88
C TRP A 69 -0.98 11.38 -28.03
N LEU A 70 -0.29 12.44 -28.45
CA LEU A 70 0.79 13.06 -27.66
C LEU A 70 0.25 13.59 -26.32
N ALA A 71 -0.88 14.30 -26.34
CA ALA A 71 -1.52 14.81 -25.13
C ALA A 71 -1.96 13.66 -24.20
N PHE A 72 -2.53 12.59 -24.76
CA PHE A 72 -2.90 11.40 -24.00
C PHE A 72 -1.67 10.71 -23.38
N ALA A 73 -0.58 10.56 -24.14
CA ALA A 73 0.68 10.02 -23.63
C ALA A 73 1.26 10.92 -22.52
N LEU A 74 1.14 12.24 -22.65
CA LEU A 74 1.57 13.19 -21.62
C LEU A 74 0.73 13.04 -20.34
N VAL A 75 -0.59 12.89 -20.45
CA VAL A 75 -1.48 12.62 -19.32
C VAL A 75 -1.10 11.30 -18.64
N LEU A 76 -0.87 10.24 -19.41
CA LEU A 76 -0.41 8.96 -18.86
C LEU A 76 0.96 9.07 -18.19
N LEU A 77 1.88 9.86 -18.73
CA LEU A 77 3.20 10.11 -18.15
C LEU A 77 3.09 10.87 -16.82
N VAL A 78 2.23 11.89 -16.75
CA VAL A 78 1.90 12.59 -15.51
C VAL A 78 1.29 11.60 -14.52
N LEU A 79 0.28 10.83 -14.91
CA LEU A 79 -0.37 9.85 -14.04
C LEU A 79 0.62 8.79 -13.51
N TYR A 80 1.53 8.32 -14.38
CA TYR A 80 2.59 7.39 -14.01
C TYR A 80 3.66 8.03 -13.10
N SER A 81 3.92 9.32 -13.26
CA SER A 81 4.78 10.08 -12.33
C SER A 81 4.18 10.10 -10.93
N TYR A 82 2.85 10.29 -10.83
CA TYR A 82 2.10 10.27 -9.58
C TYR A 82 1.73 8.85 -9.09
N ARG A 83 2.26 7.78 -9.69
CA ARG A 83 1.89 6.39 -9.33
C ARG A 83 2.05 6.07 -7.84
N HIS A 84 3.07 6.64 -7.19
CA HIS A 84 3.33 6.41 -5.76
C HIS A 84 2.34 7.16 -4.86
N ASP A 85 1.92 8.37 -5.27
CA ASP A 85 0.93 9.17 -4.55
C ASP A 85 -0.48 8.58 -4.73
N LEU A 86 -0.79 8.07 -5.92
CA LEU A 86 -2.03 7.36 -6.21
C LEU A 86 -2.12 6.04 -5.43
N ALA A 87 -1.00 5.35 -5.23
CA ALA A 87 -0.94 4.16 -4.36
C ALA A 87 -1.26 4.51 -2.90
N ALA A 88 -0.75 5.64 -2.39
CA ALA A 88 -1.07 6.10 -1.04
C ALA A 88 -2.55 6.49 -0.88
N ILE A 89 -3.19 7.05 -1.91
CA ILE A 89 -4.63 7.33 -1.92
C ILE A 89 -5.43 6.02 -1.98
N GLY A 90 -5.01 5.05 -2.79
CA GLY A 90 -5.62 3.72 -2.86
C GLY A 90 -5.55 2.96 -1.52
N ASP A 91 -4.40 3.00 -0.85
CA ASP A 91 -4.21 2.43 0.48
C ASP A 91 -5.11 3.10 1.54
N ARG A 92 -5.35 4.42 1.41
CA ARG A 92 -6.29 5.15 2.28
C ARG A 92 -7.73 4.72 2.06
N VAL A 93 -8.19 4.64 0.81
CA VAL A 93 -9.57 4.24 0.48
C VAL A 93 -9.82 2.76 0.82
N LEU A 94 -8.85 1.88 0.57
CA LEU A 94 -8.94 0.46 0.95
C LEU A 94 -8.84 0.26 2.47
N GLY A 95 -8.04 1.07 3.17
CA GLY A 95 -7.97 1.12 4.62
C GLY A 95 -9.23 1.70 5.28
N GLU A 96 -9.97 2.54 4.56
CA GLU A 96 -11.27 3.10 4.98
C GLU A 96 -12.40 2.06 4.89
N LEU A 97 -12.29 1.11 3.95
CA LEU A 97 -13.21 -0.02 3.83
C LEU A 97 -12.95 -1.12 4.87
N ILE A 98 -11.74 -1.20 5.45
CA ILE A 98 -11.40 -2.12 6.55
C ILE A 98 -10.58 -1.37 7.62
N PRO A 99 -11.22 -0.58 8.51
CA PRO A 99 -10.54 0.17 9.56
C PRO A 99 -9.86 -0.75 10.60
N GLY A 100 -8.60 -0.46 10.94
CA GLY A 100 -7.95 -0.96 12.17
C GLY A 100 -7.15 -2.26 12.09
N MET A 101 -6.80 -2.77 10.91
CA MET A 101 -5.84 -3.89 10.82
C MET A 101 -4.39 -3.35 10.82
N PRO A 102 -3.58 -3.64 11.87
CA PRO A 102 -2.15 -3.39 11.80
C PRO A 102 -1.54 -4.22 10.66
N ALA A 103 -0.75 -3.58 9.79
CA ALA A 103 0.02 -4.28 8.77
C ALA A 103 1.22 -4.95 9.47
N ILE A 104 1.04 -6.22 9.82
CA ILE A 104 2.08 -7.01 10.50
C ILE A 104 3.03 -7.55 9.43
N SER A 105 4.27 -7.06 9.42
CA SER A 105 5.34 -7.54 8.54
C SER A 105 6.49 -8.07 9.37
N THR A 106 6.63 -9.38 9.48
CA THR A 106 7.83 -10.00 10.09
C THR A 106 9.03 -9.82 9.16
N ALA A 107 10.03 -9.05 9.59
CA ALA A 107 11.29 -8.88 8.86
C ALA A 107 12.34 -9.87 9.40
N VAL A 108 13.06 -10.57 8.52
CA VAL A 108 14.23 -11.38 8.91
C VAL A 108 15.45 -10.48 8.80
N ARG A 109 16.20 -10.34 9.90
CA ARG A 109 17.37 -9.48 9.95
C ARG A 109 18.55 -10.15 9.20
N PRO A 110 19.46 -9.38 8.58
CA PRO A 110 20.60 -9.94 7.82
C PRO A 110 21.56 -10.83 8.64
N ASP A 111 21.52 -10.73 9.97
CA ASP A 111 22.35 -11.50 10.92
C ASP A 111 21.75 -12.88 11.29
N GLY A 112 20.59 -13.24 10.72
CA GLY A 112 19.87 -14.47 11.08
C GLY A 112 19.01 -14.34 12.34
N GLY A 113 18.99 -13.17 12.98
CA GLY A 113 18.03 -12.82 14.02
C GLY A 113 16.62 -12.63 13.47
N ARG A 114 15.61 -13.03 14.24
CA ARG A 114 14.21 -12.67 13.95
C ARG A 114 13.91 -11.36 14.64
N GLU A 115 13.71 -10.31 13.86
CA GLU A 115 13.28 -9.01 14.35
C GLU A 115 11.79 -8.85 14.06
N ARG A 116 10.98 -8.67 15.11
CA ARG A 116 9.55 -8.46 14.90
C ARG A 116 9.32 -6.99 14.64
N VAL A 117 8.88 -6.67 13.41
CA VAL A 117 8.50 -5.32 13.03
C VAL A 117 6.98 -5.25 12.92
N VAL A 118 6.38 -4.27 13.58
CA VAL A 118 4.94 -4.00 13.48
C VAL A 118 4.78 -2.58 12.98
N THR A 119 4.12 -2.43 11.82
CA THR A 119 3.84 -1.12 11.23
C THR A 119 2.36 -0.82 11.36
N ILE A 120 2.06 0.31 11.99
CA ILE A 120 0.70 0.77 12.26
C ILE A 120 0.52 2.08 11.50
N ARG A 121 -0.45 2.13 10.58
CA ARG A 121 -0.77 3.37 9.88
C ARG A 121 -1.72 4.21 10.71
N ALA A 122 -1.54 5.53 10.67
CA ALA A 122 -2.47 6.48 11.24
C ALA A 122 -3.83 6.35 10.54
N ALA A 123 -4.90 6.43 11.31
CA ALA A 123 -6.24 6.55 10.76
C ALA A 123 -6.49 7.98 10.26
N ILE A 124 -7.65 8.21 9.66
CA ILE A 124 -8.03 9.51 9.06
C ILE A 124 -8.10 10.62 10.10
N ASP A 125 -8.42 10.27 11.35
CA ASP A 125 -8.37 11.18 12.49
C ASP A 125 -6.94 11.57 12.91
N GLY A 126 -5.91 11.01 12.27
CA GLY A 126 -4.50 11.21 12.59
C GLY A 126 -4.00 10.38 13.76
N HIS A 127 -4.85 9.54 14.36
CA HIS A 127 -4.48 8.72 15.50
C HIS A 127 -4.02 7.32 15.06
N PHE A 128 -3.01 6.81 15.74
CA PHE A 128 -2.55 5.43 15.56
C PHE A 128 -3.44 4.49 16.37
N ASN A 129 -4.54 4.02 15.77
CA ASN A 129 -5.39 3.01 16.38
C ASN A 129 -4.69 1.63 16.36
N VAL A 130 -4.64 0.98 17.51
CA VAL A 130 -3.90 -0.26 17.76
C VAL A 130 -4.81 -1.27 18.42
N ARG A 131 -4.87 -2.48 17.88
CA ARG A 131 -5.48 -3.62 18.56
C ARG A 131 -4.44 -4.32 19.43
N ALA A 132 -4.51 -4.11 20.73
CA ALA A 132 -3.64 -4.75 21.71
C ALA A 132 -4.31 -5.98 22.33
N ARG A 133 -3.50 -6.88 22.88
CA ARG A 133 -3.98 -7.99 23.72
C ARG A 133 -3.45 -7.78 25.14
N ILE A 134 -4.37 -7.54 26.06
CA ILE A 134 -4.10 -7.28 27.48
C ILE A 134 -4.61 -8.48 28.27
N ASN A 135 -3.73 -9.15 29.02
CA ASN A 135 -4.06 -10.36 29.78
C ASN A 135 -4.84 -11.41 28.95
N GLY A 136 -4.51 -11.53 27.66
CA GLY A 136 -5.19 -12.44 26.73
C GLY A 136 -6.46 -11.88 26.05
N ARG A 137 -7.01 -10.75 26.51
CA ARG A 137 -8.19 -10.11 25.92
C ARG A 137 -7.81 -9.03 24.91
N THR A 138 -8.52 -8.99 23.79
CA THR A 138 -8.36 -7.95 22.77
C THR A 138 -8.98 -6.63 23.23
N VAL A 139 -8.19 -5.55 23.19
CA VAL A 139 -8.58 -4.20 23.54
C VAL A 139 -8.14 -3.26 22.41
N ASP A 140 -9.05 -2.42 21.93
CA ASP A 140 -8.73 -1.39 20.95
C ASP A 140 -8.19 -0.15 21.69
N MET A 141 -7.01 0.31 21.28
CA MET A 141 -6.25 1.36 21.96
C MET A 141 -5.78 2.40 20.94
N VAL A 142 -5.38 3.56 21.44
CA VAL A 142 -4.67 4.58 20.64
C VAL A 142 -3.24 4.66 21.14
N ALA A 143 -2.25 4.58 20.25
CA ALA A 143 -0.87 4.88 20.61
C ALA A 143 -0.72 6.39 20.84
N ASP A 144 -0.41 6.76 22.08
CA ASP A 144 -0.38 8.14 22.54
C ASP A 144 0.98 8.44 23.18
N THR A 145 1.77 9.26 22.50
CA THR A 145 3.09 9.70 22.99
C THR A 145 2.99 10.72 24.13
N GLY A 146 1.84 11.34 24.33
CA GLY A 146 1.55 12.22 25.47
C GLY A 146 1.21 11.44 26.74
N ALA A 147 0.73 10.20 26.61
CA ALA A 147 0.46 9.33 27.74
C ALA A 147 1.77 8.72 28.27
N SER A 148 2.15 9.06 29.51
CA SER A 148 3.37 8.52 30.13
C SER A 148 3.29 7.01 30.41
N VAL A 149 2.09 6.51 30.67
CA VAL A 149 1.80 5.11 31.02
C VAL A 149 0.57 4.61 30.27
N VAL A 150 0.53 3.30 30.00
CA VAL A 150 -0.67 2.63 29.52
C VAL A 150 -1.84 2.95 30.44
N THR A 151 -2.94 3.41 29.86
CA THR A 151 -4.14 3.81 30.60
C THR A 151 -5.34 3.13 29.97
N LEU A 152 -6.09 2.37 30.76
CA LEU A 152 -7.28 1.66 30.32
C LEU A 152 -8.53 2.45 30.68
N THR A 153 -9.55 2.35 29.84
CA THR A 153 -10.92 2.68 30.26
C THR A 153 -11.33 1.72 31.38
N TYR A 154 -12.34 2.13 32.16
CA TYR A 154 -12.85 1.27 33.23
C TYR A 154 -13.39 -0.04 32.65
N GLU A 155 -14.11 0.06 31.53
CA GLU A 155 -14.75 -1.05 30.83
C GLU A 155 -13.73 -2.03 30.27
N ASP A 156 -12.66 -1.53 29.63
CA ASP A 156 -11.59 -2.37 29.09
C ASP A 156 -10.79 -3.06 30.20
N ALA A 157 -10.58 -2.39 31.34
CA ALA A 157 -9.94 -2.99 32.51
C ALA A 157 -10.76 -4.19 33.04
N MET A 158 -12.08 -4.04 33.13
CA MET A 158 -12.98 -5.13 33.54
C MET A 158 -12.95 -6.27 32.53
N ALA A 159 -13.01 -5.95 31.24
CA ALA A 159 -12.93 -6.95 30.17
C ALA A 159 -11.58 -7.70 30.15
N ALA A 160 -10.50 -7.04 30.59
CA ALA A 160 -9.17 -7.62 30.75
C ALA A 160 -8.99 -8.41 32.07
N GLY A 161 -10.06 -8.58 32.86
CA GLY A 161 -10.07 -9.40 34.08
C GLY A 161 -9.50 -8.71 35.31
N ILE A 162 -9.39 -7.38 35.31
CA ILE A 162 -8.96 -6.63 36.49
C ILE A 162 -10.14 -6.56 37.48
N ASP A 163 -9.91 -6.94 38.73
CA ASP A 163 -10.94 -6.92 39.76
C ASP A 163 -11.27 -5.47 40.18
N PRO A 164 -12.52 -5.00 39.97
CA PRO A 164 -12.91 -3.64 40.33
C PRO A 164 -12.81 -3.36 41.84
N GLN A 165 -12.89 -4.37 42.70
CA GLN A 165 -12.75 -4.19 44.16
C GLN A 165 -11.33 -3.80 44.58
N THR A 166 -10.35 -4.09 43.72
CA THR A 166 -8.94 -3.73 43.97
C THR A 166 -8.57 -2.33 43.49
N LEU A 167 -9.50 -1.64 42.81
CA LEU A 167 -9.23 -0.34 42.21
C LEU A 167 -9.37 0.79 43.23
N PHE A 168 -8.22 1.33 43.65
CA PHE A 168 -8.14 2.54 44.46
C PHE A 168 -7.72 3.73 43.58
N PHE A 169 -8.66 4.60 43.24
CA PHE A 169 -8.42 5.79 42.43
C PHE A 169 -7.70 6.87 43.24
N SER A 170 -6.38 6.79 43.30
CA SER A 170 -5.54 7.66 44.15
C SER A 170 -4.45 8.40 43.38
N VAL A 171 -4.22 8.06 42.11
CA VAL A 171 -3.16 8.67 41.30
C VAL A 171 -3.74 9.84 40.52
N PRO A 172 -3.37 11.10 40.83
CA PRO A 172 -3.83 12.24 40.06
C PRO A 172 -3.23 12.20 38.65
N VAL A 173 -4.09 12.34 37.65
CA VAL A 173 -3.73 12.39 36.23
C VAL A 173 -4.30 13.63 35.58
N SER A 174 -3.54 14.19 34.63
CA SER A 174 -3.99 15.31 33.81
C SER A 174 -4.45 14.77 32.46
N THR A 175 -5.68 15.05 32.11
CA THR A 175 -6.30 14.67 30.83
C THR A 175 -6.72 15.91 30.07
N ALA A 176 -7.14 15.75 28.81
CA ALA A 176 -7.72 16.84 28.02
C ALA A 176 -9.00 17.42 28.67
N ASN A 177 -9.73 16.63 29.44
CA ASN A 177 -10.94 17.05 30.16
C ASN A 177 -10.64 17.65 31.54
N GLY A 178 -9.37 17.87 31.89
CA GLY A 178 -8.93 18.36 33.19
C GLY A 178 -8.27 17.30 34.07
N ARG A 179 -8.17 17.58 35.37
CA ARG A 179 -7.57 16.67 36.35
C ARG A 179 -8.59 15.63 36.83
N THR A 180 -8.19 14.38 36.82
CA THR A 180 -8.95 13.27 37.43
C THR A 180 -7.99 12.38 38.22
N GLU A 181 -8.50 11.31 38.84
CA GLU A 181 -7.65 10.28 39.44
C GLU A 181 -7.83 8.97 38.69
N ALA A 182 -6.79 8.16 38.70
CA ALA A 182 -6.76 6.83 38.13
C ALA A 182 -6.32 5.81 39.19
N ALA A 183 -6.72 4.56 39.01
CA ALA A 183 -6.30 3.44 39.85
C ALA A 183 -5.05 2.77 39.26
N PRO A 184 -3.95 2.66 40.02
CA PRO A 184 -2.75 1.99 39.54
C PRO A 184 -2.94 0.48 39.53
N VAL A 185 -2.58 -0.15 38.42
CA VAL A 185 -2.67 -1.61 38.23
C VAL A 185 -1.40 -2.13 37.56
N ARG A 186 -1.21 -3.45 37.58
CA ARG A 186 -0.21 -4.12 36.76
C ARG A 186 -0.88 -5.07 35.79
N LEU A 187 -0.44 -5.00 34.54
CA LEU A 187 -0.87 -5.87 33.46
C LEU A 187 0.14 -7.00 33.34
N ASP A 188 -0.34 -8.24 33.30
CA ASP A 188 0.52 -9.42 33.20
C ASP A 188 1.24 -9.45 31.85
N SER A 189 0.49 -9.15 30.79
CA SER A 189 1.00 -9.08 29.42
C SER A 189 0.24 -8.03 28.61
N VAL A 190 0.97 -7.24 27.85
CA VAL A 190 0.46 -6.36 26.80
C VAL A 190 1.15 -6.75 25.49
N SER A 191 0.35 -7.14 24.50
CA SER A 191 0.87 -7.61 23.21
C SER A 191 0.28 -6.84 22.04
N VAL A 192 1.13 -6.25 21.19
CA VAL A 192 0.73 -5.55 19.95
C VAL A 192 1.40 -6.20 18.75
N GLY A 193 0.63 -6.72 17.78
CA GLY A 193 1.21 -7.40 16.61
C GLY A 193 2.13 -8.58 16.95
N GLY A 194 1.96 -9.16 18.15
CA GLY A 194 2.80 -10.23 18.69
C GLY A 194 4.12 -9.77 19.34
N ILE A 195 4.35 -8.47 19.49
CA ILE A 195 5.36 -7.91 20.39
C ILE A 195 4.79 -8.00 21.79
N ASP A 196 5.38 -8.81 22.67
CA ASP A 196 4.88 -9.05 24.04
C ASP A 196 5.74 -8.30 25.06
N VAL A 197 5.08 -7.52 25.91
CA VAL A 197 5.69 -6.82 27.06
C VAL A 197 4.95 -7.26 28.32
N ARG A 198 5.69 -7.79 29.28
CA ARG A 198 5.12 -8.37 30.50
C ARG A 198 5.28 -7.47 31.72
N ASN A 199 4.42 -7.70 32.70
CA ASN A 199 4.47 -7.03 34.00
C ASN A 199 4.52 -5.49 33.87
N LEU A 200 3.65 -4.94 33.02
CA LEU A 200 3.64 -3.52 32.70
C LEU A 200 2.79 -2.75 33.71
N ARG A 201 3.29 -1.62 34.21
CA ARG A 201 2.47 -0.70 35.01
C ARG A 201 1.42 -0.05 34.11
N ALA A 202 0.19 0.05 34.59
CA ALA A 202 -0.87 0.76 33.91
C ALA A 202 -1.74 1.52 34.91
N LEU A 203 -2.61 2.36 34.37
CA LEU A 203 -3.64 3.08 35.10
C LEU A 203 -5.01 2.65 34.58
N VAL A 204 -6.00 2.57 35.46
CA VAL A 204 -7.41 2.45 35.10
C VAL A 204 -8.06 3.80 35.37
N ALA A 205 -8.61 4.40 34.32
CA ALA A 205 -9.33 5.66 34.43
C ALA A 205 -10.64 5.46 35.19
N ARG A 206 -11.16 6.52 35.83
CA ARG A 206 -12.52 6.47 36.38
C ARG A 206 -13.54 6.20 35.27
N PRO A 207 -14.69 5.59 35.59
CA PRO A 207 -15.81 5.48 34.66
C PRO A 207 -16.09 6.82 33.98
N ASP A 208 -16.35 6.79 32.68
CA ASP A 208 -16.67 7.96 31.83
C ASP A 208 -15.58 9.05 31.73
N SER A 209 -14.40 8.87 32.34
CA SER A 209 -13.32 9.87 32.32
C SER A 209 -12.36 9.73 31.14
N LEU A 210 -12.41 8.60 30.42
CA LEU A 210 -11.57 8.29 29.27
C LEU A 210 -12.39 7.57 28.19
N PHE A 211 -12.36 8.08 26.96
CA PHE A 211 -13.14 7.54 25.84
C PHE A 211 -12.53 6.30 25.18
N LYS A 212 -11.19 6.24 25.10
CA LYS A 212 -10.45 5.13 24.49
C LYS A 212 -9.22 4.80 25.34
N SER A 213 -8.89 3.52 25.44
CA SER A 213 -7.67 3.07 26.08
C SER A 213 -6.43 3.59 25.35
N LEU A 214 -5.40 3.99 26.11
CA LEU A 214 -4.19 4.64 25.61
C LEU A 214 -2.98 3.72 25.78
N LEU A 215 -2.26 3.47 24.69
CA LEU A 215 -0.98 2.77 24.70
C LEU A 215 0.13 3.81 24.93
N GLY A 216 0.55 3.93 26.18
CA GLY A 216 1.48 4.97 26.60
C GLY A 216 2.96 4.66 26.36
N MET A 217 3.76 5.66 26.63
CA MET A 217 5.21 5.68 26.43
C MET A 217 5.99 4.64 27.23
N ASN A 218 5.43 4.07 28.31
CA ASN A 218 6.08 2.99 29.05
C ASN A 218 6.07 1.67 28.28
N TYR A 219 5.06 1.41 27.46
CA TYR A 219 5.07 0.29 26.52
C TYR A 219 6.06 0.55 25.38
N LEU A 220 5.96 1.72 24.74
CA LEU A 220 6.79 2.07 23.57
C LEU A 220 8.30 2.05 23.90
N ARG A 221 8.68 2.52 25.10
CA ARG A 221 10.08 2.50 25.57
C ARG A 221 10.57 1.13 26.04
N ALA A 222 9.68 0.15 26.22
CA ALA A 222 10.08 -1.22 26.55
C ALA A 222 10.53 -2.00 25.30
N LEU A 223 10.32 -1.45 24.10
CA LEU A 223 10.69 -2.06 22.83
C LEU A 223 12.14 -1.74 22.47
N ALA A 224 12.72 -2.49 21.52
CA ALA A 224 14.07 -2.22 21.02
C ALA A 224 14.13 -0.87 20.29
N SER A 225 13.09 -0.55 19.53
CA SER A 225 12.88 0.80 19.00
C SER A 225 11.41 1.05 18.70
N PHE A 226 11.02 2.32 18.71
CA PHE A 226 9.79 2.79 18.10
C PHE A 226 10.09 4.05 17.29
N GLU A 227 9.43 4.22 16.16
CA GLU A 227 9.64 5.34 15.25
C GLU A 227 8.30 5.80 14.70
N VAL A 228 8.08 7.12 14.68
CA VAL A 228 6.95 7.74 14.01
C VAL A 228 7.50 8.46 12.78
N SER A 229 7.09 8.01 11.59
CA SER A 229 7.52 8.57 10.31
C SER A 229 6.29 8.81 9.43
N GLY A 230 5.95 10.08 9.23
CA GLY A 230 4.75 10.48 8.49
C GLY A 230 3.48 9.90 9.12
N ASP A 231 2.79 9.04 8.36
CA ASP A 231 1.55 8.37 8.77
C ASP A 231 1.78 6.95 9.31
N ALA A 232 3.03 6.59 9.66
CA ALA A 232 3.38 5.25 10.14
C ALA A 232 4.06 5.29 11.52
N LEU A 233 3.57 4.44 12.43
CA LEU A 233 4.22 4.06 13.69
C LEU A 233 4.84 2.68 13.50
N VAL A 234 6.16 2.60 13.64
CA VAL A 234 6.95 1.37 13.49
C VAL A 234 7.46 0.93 14.85
N LEU A 235 7.17 -0.31 15.24
CA LEU A 235 7.57 -0.92 16.50
C LEU A 235 8.52 -2.09 16.23
N ARG A 236 9.62 -2.21 16.99
CA ARG A 236 10.61 -3.30 16.82
C ARG A 236 10.94 -4.01 18.14
N GLN A 237 10.98 -5.34 18.11
CA GLN A 237 11.43 -6.21 19.21
C GLN A 237 12.41 -7.28 18.71
#